data_AF-A0A935VHQ0-F1
#
_entry.id   AF-A0A935VHQ0-F1
#
_cell.length_a   1.000
_cell.length_b   1.000
_cell.length_c   1.000
_cell.angle_alpha   90.00
_cell.angle_beta   90.00
_cell.angle_gamma   90.00
#
_symmetry.space_group_name_H-M   'P 1'
#
loop_
_entity.id
_entity.type
_entity.pdbx_description
1 polymer ?
#
loop_
_entity_poly.entity_id
_entity_poly.type
_entity_poly.pdbx_seq_one_letter_code
_entity_poly.pdbx_strand_id
1 'polypeptide(L)' 'MDTLIVRPDKKKLKAVKEMLKKMEVPFETTSDRMYNEAFEEKLKRSDASFAKGEYTVITTEDLWK' A
#
# COMPACT_ATOMS: atom_id res chain seq x y z
N MET A 1 8.34 19.12 17.44
CA MET A 1 6.96 18.59 17.41
C MET A 1 7.07 17.29 16.67
N ASP A 2 6.87 16.17 17.37
CA ASP A 2 7.15 14.85 16.82
C ASP A 2 5.83 14.15 16.48
N THR A 3 5.79 13.50 15.32
CA THR A 3 4.59 12.79 14.83
C THR A 3 4.69 11.31 15.16
N LEU A 4 3.71 10.78 15.89
CA LEU A 4 3.61 9.36 16.20
C LEU A 4 2.77 8.63 15.16
N ILE A 5 3.37 7.68 14.42
CA ILE A 5 2.67 6.83 13.45
C ILE A 5 2.44 5.44 14.08
N VAL A 6 1.17 5.06 14.27
CA VAL A 6 0.79 3.76 14.85
C VAL A 6 0.18 2.88 13.76
N ARG A 7 0.75 1.68 13.54
CA ARG A 7 0.25 0.69 12.57
C ARG A 7 -0.33 -0.55 13.29
N PRO A 8 -1.52 -0.47 13.88
CA PRO A 8 -2.12 -1.60 14.60
C PRO A 8 -2.66 -2.64 13.62
N ASP A 9 -2.64 -3.91 14.02
CA ASP A 9 -3.34 -4.97 13.28
C ASP A 9 -4.87 -4.82 13.40
N LYS A 10 -5.61 -5.54 12.54
CA LYS A 10 -7.08 -5.43 12.46
C LYS A 10 -7.79 -5.63 13.80
N LYS A 11 -7.27 -6.48 14.69
CA LYS A 11 -7.89 -6.75 16.00
C LYS A 11 -7.67 -5.61 16.99
N LYS A 12 -6.52 -4.91 16.89
CA LYS A 12 -6.12 -3.84 17.82
C LYS A 12 -6.53 -2.45 17.38
N LEU A 13 -6.86 -2.23 16.10
CA LEU A 13 -7.27 -0.92 15.58
C LEU A 13 -8.42 -0.29 16.37
N LYS A 14 -9.42 -1.09 16.77
CA LYS A 14 -10.56 -0.59 17.56
C LYS A 14 -10.11 -0.07 18.93
N ALA A 15 -9.30 -0.85 19.64
CA ALA A 15 -8.77 -0.48 20.95
C ALA A 15 -7.92 0.80 20.88
N VAL A 16 -7.08 0.94 19.85
CA VAL A 16 -6.26 2.14 19.63
C VAL A 16 -7.15 3.37 19.39
N LYS A 17 -8.18 3.26 18.55
CA LYS A 17 -9.13 4.36 18.30
C LYS A 17 -9.87 4.78 19.57
N GLU A 18 -10.31 3.83 20.39
CA GLU A 18 -10.99 4.14 21.66
C GLU A 18 -10.06 4.83 22.66
N MET A 19 -8.80 4.41 22.73
CA MET A 19 -7.79 5.05 23.57
C MET A 19 -7.52 6.49 23.14
N LEU A 20 -7.31 6.73 21.84
CA LEU A 20 -7.07 8.07 21.30
C LEU A 20 -8.27 9.00 21.50
N LYS A 21 -9.50 8.49 21.33
CA LYS A 21 -10.72 9.25 21.64
C LYS A 21 -10.82 9.64 23.10
N LYS A 22 -10.51 8.72 24.02
CA LYS A 22 -10.51 9.00 25.48
C LYS A 22 -9.50 10.07 25.87
N MET A 23 -8.40 10.18 25.12
CA MET A 23 -7.38 11.19 25.32
C MET A 23 -7.68 12.51 24.59
N GLU A 24 -8.81 12.60 23.90
CA GLU A 24 -9.19 13.76 23.06
C GLU A 24 -8.13 14.09 22.00
N VAL A 25 -7.34 13.10 21.59
CA VAL A 25 -6.30 13.26 20.57
C VAL A 25 -6.94 13.12 19.19
N PRO A 26 -6.87 14.16 18.33
CA PRO A 26 -7.30 14.04 16.95
C PRO A 26 -6.39 13.06 16.21
N PHE A 27 -6.97 12.17 15.42
CA PHE A 27 -6.22 11.21 14.63
C PHE A 27 -6.81 11.07 13.22
N GLU A 28 -5.92 10.87 12.27
CA GLU A 28 -6.26 10.59 10.88
C GLU A 28 -6.12 9.10 10.63
N THR A 29 -7.10 8.50 9.95
CA THR A 29 -6.98 7.11 9.49
C THR A 29 -6.59 7.16 8.02
N THR A 30 -5.31 7.02 7.74
CA THR A 30 -4.86 6.73 6.38
C THR A 30 -5.05 5.23 6.17
N SER A 31 -6.03 4.84 5.36
CA SER A 31 -5.96 3.54 4.70
C SER A 31 -4.81 3.64 3.72
N ASP A 32 -3.64 3.15 4.11
CA ASP A 32 -2.63 2.70 3.17
C ASP A 32 -3.32 1.63 2.30
N ARG A 33 -4.08 2.05 1.27
CA ARG A 33 -4.04 1.26 0.04
C ARG A 33 -2.58 1.37 -0.33
N MET A 34 -1.81 0.33 0.00
CA MET A 34 -0.37 0.24 -0.30
C MET A 34 -0.09 0.54 -1.77
N TYR A 35 -1.13 0.46 -2.61
CA TYR A 35 -1.13 0.79 -4.01
C TYR A 35 -2.21 1.83 -4.32
N ASN A 36 -1.83 2.90 -5.00
CA ASN A 36 -2.82 3.81 -5.59
C ASN A 36 -3.59 3.09 -6.72
N GLU A 37 -4.77 3.59 -7.09
CA GLU A 37 -5.62 2.95 -8.09
C GLU A 37 -4.90 2.78 -9.44
N ALA A 38 -4.05 3.75 -9.81
CA ALA A 38 -3.23 3.68 -11.02
C ALA A 38 -2.23 2.50 -11.00
N PHE A 39 -1.68 2.15 -9.84
CA PHE A 39 -0.78 1.01 -9.68
C PHE A 39 -1.54 -0.32 -9.75
N GLU A 40 -2.72 -0.40 -9.12
CA GLU A 40 -3.58 -1.59 -9.22
C GLU A 40 -4.02 -1.85 -10.67
N GLU A 41 -4.37 -0.79 -11.41
CA GLU A 41 -4.67 -0.91 -12.84
C GLU A 41 -3.45 -1.36 -13.65
N LYS A 42 -2.26 -0.85 -13.34
CA LYS A 42 -1.02 -1.24 -14.02
C LYS A 42 -0.72 -2.73 -13.80
N LEU A 43 -0.91 -3.24 -12.59
CA LEU A 43 -0.78 -4.66 -12.28
C LEU A 43 -1.77 -5.51 -13.09
N LYS A 44 -3.06 -5.17 -13.07
CA LYS A 44 -4.08 -5.89 -13.85
C LYS A 44 -3.78 -5.90 -15.35
N ARG A 45 -3.31 -4.77 -15.89
CA ARG A 45 -2.86 -4.68 -17.29
C ARG A 45 -1.66 -5.59 -17.55
N SER A 46 -0.67 -5.60 -16.65
CA SER A 46 0.50 -6.46 -16.74
C SER A 46 0.12 -7.95 -16.76
N ASP A 47 -0.77 -8.38 -15.86
CA ASP A 47 -1.24 -9.77 -15.80
C ASP A 47 -1.97 -10.18 -17.09
N ALA A 48 -2.83 -9.29 -17.60
CA ALA A 48 -3.55 -9.53 -18.86
C ALA A 48 -2.61 -9.62 -20.06
N SER A 49 -1.60 -8.75 -20.15
CA SER A 49 -0.59 -8.79 -21.22
C SER A 49 0.28 -10.05 -21.13
N PHE A 50 0.68 -10.46 -19.91
CA PHE A 50 1.40 -11.72 -19.72
C PHE A 50 0.59 -12.93 -20.19
N ALA A 51 -0.70 -13.00 -19.82
CA ALA A 51 -1.60 -14.08 -20.25
C ALA A 51 -1.80 -14.13 -21.79
N LYS A 52 -1.67 -12.98 -22.47
CA LYS A 52 -1.74 -12.87 -23.93
C LYS A 52 -0.39 -13.10 -24.63
N GLY A 53 0.69 -13.31 -23.88
CA GLY A 53 2.05 -13.41 -24.44
C GLY A 53 2.67 -12.07 -24.83
N GLU A 54 2.05 -10.95 -24.46
CA GLU A 54 2.51 -9.58 -24.71
C GLU A 54 3.47 -9.11 -23.60
N TYR A 55 4.61 -9.79 -23.43
CA TYR A 55 5.61 -9.44 -22.42
C TYR A 55 7.01 -9.36 -23.02
N THR A 56 7.89 -8.63 -22.34
CA THR A 56 9.31 -8.56 -22.68
C THR A 56 10.10 -9.20 -21.57
N VAL A 57 11.00 -10.12 -21.93
CA VAL A 57 11.95 -10.70 -20.99
C VAL A 57 13.17 -9.78 -20.96
N ILE A 58 13.53 -9.32 -19.76
CA ILE A 58 14.73 -8.51 -19.53
C ILE A 58 15.75 -9.46 -18.92
N THR A 59 16.93 -9.59 -19.54
CA THR A 59 18.04 -10.34 -18.93
C THR A 59 18.93 -9.41 -18.11
N THR A 60 19.84 -9.96 -17.31
CA THR A 60 20.79 -9.16 -16.55
C THR A 60 21.65 -8.26 -17.44
N GLU A 61 21.91 -8.67 -18.68
CA GLU A 61 22.70 -7.90 -19.66
C GLU A 61 21.96 -6.65 -20.17
N ASP A 62 20.62 -6.65 -20.15
CA ASP A 62 19.81 -5.50 -20.55
C ASP A 62 19.76 -4.40 -19.47
N LEU A 63 20.13 -4.72 -18.22
CA LEU A 63 20.10 -3.79 -17.09
C LEU A 63 21.31 -2.84 -17.05
N TRP A 64 22.38 -3.14 -17.80
CA TRP A 64 23.66 -2.42 -17.74
C TRP A 64 24.03 -1.69 -19.05
N LYS A 65 23.04 -1.44 -19.92
CA LYS A 65 23.22 -0.65 -21.16
C LYS A 65 23.04 0.85 -20.93
#